data_AF-A0A7C7USB3-F1
#
_entry.id   AF-A0A7C7USB3-F1
#
_cell.length_a   1.000
_cell.length_b   1.000
_cell.length_c   1.000
_cell.angle_alpha   90.00
_cell.angle_beta   90.00
_cell.angle_gamma   90.00
#
_symmetry.space_group_name_H-M   'P 1'
#
loop_
_entity.id
_entity.type
_entity.pdbx_description
1 polymer ?
#
loop_
_entity_poly.entity_id
_entity_poly.type
_entity_poly.pdbx_seq_one_letter_code
_entity_poly.pdbx_strand_id
1 'polypeptide(L)'
;MLRAGIRVPPGFAVTTDSYLEFLTEAGIANEINNILAAVDPDEMASLDDAGAKIRSLIENAPMPSATADAIRESYASLCEKCQVEDLPVAVRSSATAEDLPTASFAGQQDTYLWIKGADQVIRMAQKCWASLFTPRAISYRIKMNFPHDKVLISVGVQKMVNARAAGVMFTLNPINGDISKVVIEGSWGLGETVVSGMVTPDKFVVDKVVFEISERTISPKTIECVYDAEKGVIHCEVPQDRQSTPCIDDQEIKELVRIARQIEDHYGSPQDIEWAIDRDFPFPENIFIVQSRPETVWSQRSKGPVLGKKTGYELLMEEALKTRKVRL
;
A
#
# COMPACT_ATOMS: atom_id res chain seq x y z
N MET A 1 13.89 5.20 3.33
CA MET A 1 13.02 6.05 4.19
C MET A 1 13.60 6.36 5.58
N LEU A 2 13.77 5.41 6.50
CA LEU A 2 14.29 5.69 7.87
C LEU A 2 15.63 6.46 7.87
N ARG A 3 16.58 6.05 7.02
CA ARG A 3 17.88 6.73 6.85
C ARG A 3 17.77 8.15 6.28
N ALA A 4 16.66 8.48 5.64
CA ALA A 4 16.38 9.80 5.07
C ALA A 4 15.58 10.70 6.04
N GLY A 5 15.42 10.30 7.31
CA GLY A 5 14.73 11.09 8.33
C GLY A 5 13.20 11.07 8.23
N ILE A 6 12.64 10.22 7.37
CA ILE A 6 11.19 10.05 7.23
C ILE A 6 10.69 9.14 8.36
N ARG A 7 9.63 9.58 9.07
CA ARG A 7 9.02 8.81 10.14
C ARG A 7 8.24 7.64 9.56
N VAL A 8 8.72 6.44 9.84
CA VAL A 8 8.06 5.17 9.52
C VAL A 8 7.84 4.45 10.83
N PRO A 9 6.64 3.88 11.09
CA PRO A 9 6.43 3.13 12.32
C PRO A 9 7.41 1.95 12.42
N PRO A 10 7.97 1.69 13.62
CA PRO A 10 8.92 0.59 13.80
C PRO A 10 8.24 -0.76 13.54
N GLY A 11 9.03 -1.73 13.08
CA GLY A 11 8.54 -3.05 12.73
C GLY A 11 9.66 -4.00 12.38
N PHE A 12 9.30 -5.18 11.91
CA PHE A 12 10.20 -6.20 11.39
C PHE A 12 9.54 -6.91 10.20
N ALA A 13 10.32 -7.67 9.44
CA ALA A 13 9.83 -8.48 8.33
C ALA A 13 10.08 -9.96 8.61
N VAL A 14 9.06 -10.78 8.44
CA VAL A 14 9.18 -12.23 8.34
C VAL A 14 9.63 -12.55 6.93
N THR A 15 10.81 -13.14 6.82
CA THR A 15 11.51 -13.28 5.54
C THR A 15 10.85 -14.28 4.60
N THR A 16 11.21 -14.20 3.32
CA THR A 16 10.86 -15.21 2.31
C THR A 16 11.45 -16.58 2.63
N ASP A 17 12.59 -16.63 3.33
CA ASP A 17 13.23 -17.88 3.73
C ASP A 17 12.39 -18.60 4.78
N SER A 18 11.81 -17.85 5.73
CA SER A 18 10.87 -18.39 6.72
C SER A 18 9.62 -19.00 6.07
N TYR A 19 9.16 -18.42 4.96
CA TYR A 19 8.06 -18.99 4.16
C TYR A 19 8.47 -20.31 3.49
N LEU A 20 9.66 -20.36 2.88
CA LEU A 20 10.19 -21.58 2.26
C LEU A 20 10.41 -22.71 3.27
N GLU A 21 10.97 -22.38 4.44
CA GLU A 21 11.16 -23.29 5.56
C GLU A 21 9.82 -23.84 6.04
N PHE A 22 8.82 -22.98 6.22
CA PHE A 22 7.45 -23.38 6.56
C PHE A 22 6.88 -24.40 5.56
N LEU A 23 6.93 -24.12 4.24
CA LEU A 23 6.41 -25.03 3.23
C LEU A 23 7.12 -26.40 3.23
N THR A 24 8.43 -26.40 3.50
CA THR A 24 9.28 -27.60 3.45
C THR A 24 9.10 -28.45 4.70
N GLU A 25 9.21 -27.84 5.89
CA GLU A 25 9.14 -28.56 7.17
C GLU A 25 7.72 -29.00 7.51
N ALA A 26 6.70 -28.24 7.12
CA ALA A 26 5.32 -28.69 7.25
C ALA A 26 4.94 -29.79 6.23
N GLY A 27 5.80 -30.07 5.26
CA GLY A 27 5.59 -31.13 4.25
C GLY A 27 4.49 -30.81 3.22
N ILE A 28 4.02 -29.57 3.15
CA ILE A 28 2.89 -29.17 2.30
C ILE A 28 3.30 -28.74 0.88
N ALA A 29 4.59 -28.49 0.62
CA ALA A 29 5.08 -28.00 -0.67
C ALA A 29 4.65 -28.88 -1.86
N ASN A 30 4.80 -30.21 -1.74
CA ASN A 30 4.46 -31.15 -2.81
C ASN A 30 2.95 -31.21 -3.07
N GLU A 31 2.14 -31.15 -2.01
CA GLU A 31 0.69 -31.18 -2.13
C GLU A 31 0.16 -29.92 -2.81
N ILE A 32 0.71 -28.76 -2.45
CA ILE A 32 0.39 -27.47 -3.10
C ILE A 32 0.72 -27.52 -4.59
N ASN A 33 1.90 -28.02 -4.96
CA ASN A 33 2.31 -28.14 -6.36
C ASN A 33 1.40 -29.09 -7.16
N ASN A 34 0.98 -30.21 -6.57
CA ASN A 34 0.06 -31.14 -7.21
C ASN A 34 -1.32 -30.52 -7.44
N ILE A 35 -1.83 -29.75 -6.47
CA ILE A 35 -3.10 -29.03 -6.63
C ILE A 35 -2.98 -28.01 -7.77
N LEU A 36 -1.93 -27.19 -7.77
CA LEU A 36 -1.72 -26.16 -8.78
C LEU A 36 -1.53 -26.73 -10.19
N ALA A 37 -0.87 -27.89 -10.33
CA ALA A 37 -0.70 -28.56 -11.62
C ALA A 37 -2.02 -29.07 -12.22
N ALA A 38 -3.04 -29.31 -11.40
CA ALA A 38 -4.35 -29.78 -11.82
C ALA A 38 -5.37 -28.64 -12.07
N VAL A 39 -4.99 -27.38 -11.83
CA VAL A 39 -5.87 -26.22 -12.01
C VAL A 39 -6.11 -25.95 -13.48
N ASP A 40 -7.38 -25.95 -13.87
CA ASP A 40 -7.82 -25.28 -15.10
C ASP A 40 -7.93 -23.76 -14.85
N PRO A 41 -7.14 -22.91 -15.54
CA PRO A 41 -7.14 -21.47 -15.36
C PRO A 41 -8.34 -20.73 -15.96
N ASP A 42 -9.10 -21.39 -16.86
CA ASP A 42 -10.27 -20.82 -17.52
C ASP A 42 -11.57 -21.15 -16.77
N GLU A 43 -11.52 -22.11 -15.85
CA GLU A 43 -12.65 -22.48 -14.99
C GLU A 43 -12.54 -21.85 -13.59
N MET A 44 -13.47 -20.93 -13.29
CA MET A 44 -13.51 -20.24 -12.00
C MET A 44 -13.71 -21.20 -10.81
N ALA A 45 -14.54 -22.23 -10.97
CA ALA A 45 -14.77 -23.23 -9.92
C ALA A 45 -13.50 -24.03 -9.57
N SER A 46 -12.68 -24.35 -10.57
CA SER A 46 -11.38 -25.01 -10.40
C SER A 46 -10.40 -24.12 -9.61
N LEU A 47 -10.32 -22.83 -9.96
CA LEU A 47 -9.49 -21.85 -9.24
C LEU A 47 -9.94 -21.65 -7.80
N ASP A 48 -11.25 -21.58 -7.56
CA ASP A 48 -11.84 -21.41 -6.23
C ASP A 48 -11.57 -22.63 -5.34
N ASP A 49 -11.78 -23.84 -5.86
CA ASP A 49 -11.52 -25.09 -5.13
C ASP A 49 -10.03 -25.25 -4.80
N ALA A 50 -9.15 -25.03 -5.78
CA ALA A 50 -7.70 -25.09 -5.56
C ALA A 50 -7.23 -24.05 -4.54
N GLY A 51 -7.70 -22.79 -4.66
CA GLY A 51 -7.38 -21.73 -3.72
C GLY A 51 -7.90 -22.01 -2.31
N ALA A 52 -9.10 -22.59 -2.17
CA ALA A 52 -9.64 -22.99 -0.87
C ALA A 52 -8.82 -24.13 -0.24
N LYS A 53 -8.49 -25.17 -1.00
CA LYS A 53 -7.68 -26.31 -0.54
C LYS A 53 -6.29 -25.87 -0.08
N ILE A 54 -5.58 -25.11 -0.91
CA ILE A 54 -4.21 -24.66 -0.57
C ILE A 54 -4.22 -23.74 0.66
N ARG A 55 -5.17 -22.81 0.75
CA ARG A 55 -5.28 -21.95 1.94
C ARG A 55 -5.56 -22.76 3.19
N SER A 56 -6.46 -23.75 3.11
CA SER A 56 -6.75 -24.64 4.23
C SER A 56 -5.52 -25.47 4.65
N LEU A 57 -4.73 -25.96 3.69
CA LEU A 57 -3.47 -26.66 3.99
C LEU A 57 -2.49 -25.76 4.72
N ILE A 58 -2.29 -24.53 4.23
CA ILE A 58 -1.38 -23.57 4.85
C ILE A 58 -1.86 -23.17 6.25
N GLU A 59 -3.15 -22.86 6.43
CA GLU A 59 -3.68 -22.41 7.72
C GLU A 59 -3.71 -23.50 8.80
N ASN A 60 -3.84 -24.77 8.41
CA ASN A 60 -3.88 -25.90 9.34
C ASN A 60 -2.51 -26.57 9.58
N ALA A 61 -1.51 -26.26 8.75
CA ALA A 61 -0.17 -26.78 8.91
C ALA A 61 0.48 -26.26 10.22
N PRO A 62 1.24 -27.11 10.94
CA PRO A 62 1.96 -26.67 12.12
C PRO A 62 3.08 -25.70 11.73
N MET A 63 3.19 -24.58 12.43
CA MET A 63 4.30 -23.65 12.26
C MET A 63 5.59 -24.27 12.82
N PRO A 64 6.70 -24.31 12.05
CA PRO A 64 8.01 -24.69 12.57
C PRO A 64 8.39 -23.90 13.81
N SER A 65 8.94 -24.60 14.81
CA SER A 65 9.32 -23.98 16.09
C SER A 65 10.33 -22.84 15.91
N ALA A 66 11.35 -23.03 15.08
CA ALA A 66 12.36 -22.02 14.79
C ALA A 66 11.73 -20.73 14.22
N THR A 67 10.86 -20.84 13.23
CA THR A 67 10.13 -19.70 12.65
C THR A 67 9.20 -19.04 13.66
N ALA A 68 8.44 -19.83 14.42
CA ALA A 68 7.54 -19.31 15.44
C ALA A 68 8.31 -18.53 16.51
N ASP A 69 9.42 -19.07 17.02
CA ASP A 69 10.22 -18.46 18.07
C ASP A 69 10.93 -17.20 17.57
N ALA A 70 11.45 -17.19 16.34
CA ALA A 70 12.01 -15.98 15.72
C ALA A 70 10.98 -14.84 15.60
N ILE A 71 9.72 -15.16 15.27
CA ILE A 71 8.63 -14.17 15.24
C ILE A 71 8.30 -13.69 16.66
N ARG A 72 8.25 -14.58 17.66
CA ARG A 72 8.00 -14.20 19.07
C ARG A 72 9.08 -13.26 19.60
N GLU A 73 10.34 -13.60 19.38
CA GLU A 73 11.49 -12.79 19.80
C GLU A 73 11.48 -11.42 19.12
N SER A 74 11.19 -11.38 17.82
CA SER A 74 11.11 -10.12 17.06
C SER A 74 9.95 -9.24 17.55
N TYR A 75 8.80 -9.83 17.83
CA TYR A 75 7.65 -9.13 18.40
C TYR A 75 7.94 -8.61 19.83
N ALA A 76 8.55 -9.43 20.68
CA ALA A 76 8.95 -9.02 22.03
C ALA A 76 9.96 -7.86 21.99
N SER A 77 10.96 -7.92 21.09
CA SER A 77 11.90 -6.81 20.89
C SER A 77 11.22 -5.54 20.41
N LEU A 78 10.18 -5.66 19.55
CA LEU A 78 9.39 -4.52 19.10
C LEU A 78 8.57 -3.91 20.24
N CYS A 79 7.94 -4.74 21.07
CA CYS A 79 7.23 -4.33 22.29
C CYS A 79 8.16 -3.57 23.25
N GLU A 80 9.35 -4.10 23.51
CA GLU A 80 10.35 -3.46 24.38
C GLU A 80 10.81 -2.11 23.83
N LYS A 81 11.14 -2.03 22.53
CA LYS A 81 11.53 -0.77 21.86
C LYS A 81 10.44 0.29 21.92
N CYS A 82 9.18 -0.11 21.86
CA CYS A 82 8.04 0.79 21.93
C CYS A 82 7.58 1.06 23.37
N GLN A 83 8.11 0.35 24.36
CA GLN A 83 7.71 0.39 25.77
C GLN A 83 6.21 0.10 25.96
N VAL A 84 5.68 -0.86 25.21
CA VAL A 84 4.29 -1.33 25.30
C VAL A 84 4.30 -2.84 25.35
N GLU A 85 3.75 -3.42 26.41
CA GLU A 85 3.74 -4.88 26.64
C GLU A 85 3.04 -5.65 25.52
N ASP A 86 1.83 -5.20 25.17
CA ASP A 86 1.01 -5.80 24.11
C ASP A 86 0.76 -4.80 22.99
N LEU A 87 1.81 -4.57 22.19
CA LEU A 87 1.84 -3.55 21.15
C LEU A 87 0.92 -3.96 19.98
N PRO A 88 -0.09 -3.15 19.61
CA PRO A 88 -0.87 -3.42 18.41
C PRO A 88 -0.02 -3.24 17.15
N VAL A 89 -0.07 -4.23 16.26
CA VAL A 89 0.67 -4.25 14.99
C VAL A 89 -0.25 -4.50 13.79
N ALA A 90 0.12 -3.94 12.64
CA ALA A 90 -0.36 -4.36 11.34
C ALA A 90 0.51 -5.52 10.83
N VAL A 91 -0.13 -6.57 10.34
CA VAL A 91 0.51 -7.69 9.65
C VAL A 91 0.15 -7.61 8.18
N ARG A 92 1.12 -7.24 7.36
CA ARG A 92 0.95 -6.91 5.93
C ARG A 92 1.73 -7.91 5.09
N SER A 93 1.06 -8.49 4.12
CA SER A 93 1.69 -9.30 3.08
C SER A 93 2.56 -8.44 2.15
N SER A 94 3.66 -9.00 1.67
CA SER A 94 4.57 -8.37 0.71
C SER A 94 5.23 -9.45 -0.16
N ALA A 95 4.64 -9.75 -1.31
CA ALA A 95 5.16 -10.71 -2.27
C ALA A 95 6.25 -10.11 -3.16
N THR A 96 7.25 -10.93 -3.50
CA THR A 96 8.42 -10.51 -4.30
C THR A 96 8.07 -10.05 -5.71
N ALA A 97 6.90 -10.41 -6.22
CA ALA A 97 6.42 -10.06 -7.55
C ALA A 97 5.49 -8.83 -7.57
N GLU A 98 5.17 -8.22 -6.41
CA GLU A 98 4.25 -7.07 -6.31
C GLU A 98 4.70 -5.81 -7.04
N ASP A 99 6.01 -5.59 -7.05
CA ASP A 99 6.66 -4.37 -7.55
C ASP A 99 7.33 -4.58 -8.92
N LEU A 100 7.02 -5.68 -9.61
CA LEU A 100 7.54 -5.89 -10.96
C LEU A 100 6.94 -4.81 -11.89
N PRO A 101 7.77 -4.13 -12.73
CA PRO A 101 7.30 -3.05 -13.60
C PRO A 101 6.12 -3.46 -14.48
N THR A 102 5.98 -4.73 -14.83
CA THR A 102 4.90 -5.25 -15.68
C THR A 102 3.75 -5.91 -14.91
N ALA A 103 3.88 -6.08 -13.59
CA ALA A 103 2.92 -6.80 -12.76
C ALA A 103 2.71 -6.08 -11.43
N SER A 104 1.65 -5.27 -11.36
CA SER A 104 1.18 -4.72 -10.10
C SER A 104 0.12 -5.65 -9.52
N PHE A 105 0.46 -6.33 -8.43
CA PHE A 105 -0.50 -7.11 -7.62
C PHE A 105 -1.26 -6.21 -6.62
N ALA A 106 -1.32 -4.90 -6.88
CA ALA A 106 -1.94 -3.92 -5.99
C ALA A 106 -3.35 -4.36 -5.54
N GLY A 107 -3.55 -4.35 -4.22
CA GLY A 107 -4.83 -4.62 -3.58
C GLY A 107 -5.30 -6.08 -3.62
N GLN A 108 -4.39 -7.05 -3.83
CA GLN A 108 -4.75 -8.48 -3.88
C GLN A 108 -4.33 -9.30 -2.66
N GLN A 109 -3.66 -8.71 -1.67
CA GLN A 109 -3.11 -9.47 -0.56
C GLN A 109 -3.60 -8.97 0.79
N ASP A 110 -3.70 -9.91 1.73
CA ASP A 110 -4.37 -9.68 3.00
C ASP A 110 -3.52 -8.78 3.90
N THR A 111 -4.19 -7.82 4.53
CA THR A 111 -3.65 -6.99 5.61
C THR A 111 -4.53 -7.18 6.82
N TYR A 112 -3.89 -7.43 7.97
CA TYR A 112 -4.57 -7.60 9.24
C TYR A 112 -4.16 -6.46 10.17
N LEU A 113 -5.13 -5.66 10.60
CA LEU A 113 -4.89 -4.48 11.42
C LEU A 113 -5.11 -4.77 12.91
N TRP A 114 -4.37 -4.06 13.76
CA TRP A 114 -4.55 -4.06 15.22
C TRP A 114 -4.41 -5.42 15.89
N ILE A 115 -3.44 -6.20 15.44
CA ILE A 115 -3.12 -7.52 15.98
C ILE A 115 -2.26 -7.38 17.24
N LYS A 116 -2.59 -8.17 18.25
CA LYS A 116 -1.99 -8.15 19.59
C LYS A 116 -1.62 -9.56 20.03
N GLY A 117 -0.49 -9.70 20.72
CA GLY A 117 0.06 -10.97 21.16
C GLY A 117 0.82 -11.73 20.06
N ALA A 118 1.94 -12.34 20.44
CA ALA A 118 2.86 -12.98 19.51
C ALA A 118 2.22 -14.15 18.75
N ASP A 119 1.37 -14.96 19.40
CA ASP A 119 0.70 -16.10 18.75
C ASP A 119 -0.32 -15.65 17.70
N GLN A 120 -0.97 -14.49 17.89
CA GLN A 120 -1.83 -13.91 16.87
C GLN A 120 -1.01 -13.36 15.70
N VAL A 121 0.13 -12.73 15.97
CA VAL A 121 1.05 -12.29 14.90
C VAL A 121 1.51 -13.47 14.05
N ILE A 122 1.89 -14.60 14.66
CA ILE A 122 2.26 -15.83 13.94
C ILE A 122 1.09 -16.32 13.08
N ARG A 123 -0.12 -16.40 13.66
CA ARG A 123 -1.32 -16.83 12.94
C ARG A 123 -1.64 -15.92 11.75
N MET A 124 -1.54 -14.60 11.92
CA MET A 124 -1.80 -13.65 10.83
C MET A 124 -0.70 -13.69 9.77
N ALA A 125 0.56 -13.93 10.14
CA ALA A 125 1.64 -14.14 9.16
C ALA A 125 1.38 -15.38 8.29
N GLN A 126 0.92 -16.47 8.90
CA GLN A 126 0.52 -17.69 8.19
C GLN A 126 -0.67 -17.44 7.24
N LYS A 127 -1.65 -16.64 7.66
CA LYS A 127 -2.75 -16.21 6.79
C LYS A 127 -2.27 -15.32 5.64
N CYS A 128 -1.32 -14.41 5.88
CA CYS A 128 -0.69 -13.63 4.81
C CYS A 128 -0.02 -14.56 3.78
N TRP A 129 0.66 -15.63 4.21
CA TRP A 129 1.20 -16.63 3.28
C TRP A 129 0.12 -17.37 2.49
N ALA A 130 -1.00 -17.71 3.14
CA ALA A 130 -2.15 -18.31 2.49
C ALA A 130 -2.77 -17.37 1.43
N SER A 131 -2.76 -16.05 1.66
CA SER A 131 -3.31 -15.05 0.73
C SER A 131 -2.62 -15.05 -0.65
N LEU A 132 -1.41 -15.61 -0.75
CA LEU A 132 -0.74 -15.81 -2.03
C LEU A 132 -1.54 -16.74 -2.96
N PHE A 133 -2.39 -17.60 -2.43
CA PHE A 133 -3.15 -18.61 -3.18
C PHE A 133 -4.64 -18.26 -3.32
N THR A 134 -4.98 -16.97 -3.34
CA THR A 134 -6.33 -16.56 -3.75
C THR A 134 -6.59 -16.94 -5.22
N PRO A 135 -7.85 -17.21 -5.62
CA PRO A 135 -8.20 -17.56 -7.00
C PRO A 135 -7.70 -16.53 -8.01
N ARG A 136 -7.78 -15.25 -7.65
CA ARG A 136 -7.27 -14.13 -8.45
C ARG A 136 -5.75 -14.17 -8.61
N ALA A 137 -5.01 -14.41 -7.53
CA ALA A 137 -3.55 -14.50 -7.57
C ALA A 137 -3.07 -15.73 -8.37
N ILE A 138 -3.76 -16.87 -8.24
CA ILE A 138 -3.48 -18.09 -9.02
C ILE A 138 -3.71 -17.83 -10.51
N SER A 139 -4.92 -17.35 -10.89
CA SER A 139 -5.27 -17.07 -12.29
C SER A 139 -4.31 -16.06 -12.93
N TYR A 140 -3.93 -15.01 -12.18
CA TYR A 140 -2.99 -14.01 -12.67
C TYR A 140 -1.60 -14.61 -12.96
N ARG A 141 -1.06 -15.42 -12.05
CA ARG A 141 0.25 -16.07 -12.24
C ARG A 141 0.25 -16.99 -13.46
N ILE A 142 -0.81 -17.78 -13.65
CA ILE A 142 -0.93 -18.67 -14.81
C ILE A 142 -0.97 -17.84 -16.10
N LYS A 143 -1.79 -16.77 -16.16
CA LYS A 143 -1.90 -15.88 -17.32
C LYS A 143 -0.59 -15.17 -17.67
N MET A 144 0.19 -14.79 -16.67
CA MET A 144 1.50 -14.15 -16.84
C MET A 144 2.65 -15.17 -16.98
N ASN A 145 2.32 -16.47 -17.00
CA ASN A 145 3.28 -17.57 -17.14
C ASN A 145 4.39 -17.54 -16.07
N PHE A 146 4.04 -17.08 -14.85
CA PHE A 146 4.93 -17.07 -13.70
C PHE A 146 4.94 -18.43 -12.99
N PRO A 147 6.12 -19.05 -12.81
CA PRO A 147 6.23 -20.28 -12.02
C PRO A 147 5.76 -20.06 -10.58
N HIS A 148 4.85 -20.90 -10.10
CA HIS A 148 4.26 -20.77 -8.76
C HIS A 148 5.29 -20.92 -7.64
N ASP A 149 6.29 -21.78 -7.84
CA ASP A 149 7.41 -22.07 -6.93
C ASP A 149 8.39 -20.90 -6.77
N LYS A 150 8.38 -19.94 -7.69
CA LYS A 150 9.29 -18.78 -7.68
C LYS A 150 8.68 -17.53 -7.05
N VAL A 151 7.38 -17.53 -6.75
CA VAL A 151 6.73 -16.39 -6.10
C VAL A 151 6.83 -16.59 -4.60
N LEU A 152 7.68 -15.79 -3.97
CA LEU A 152 7.88 -15.81 -2.53
C LEU A 152 7.12 -14.66 -1.89
N ILE A 153 6.81 -14.83 -0.61
CA ILE A 153 6.07 -13.84 0.17
C ILE A 153 6.79 -13.56 1.49
N SER A 154 7.04 -12.29 1.73
CA SER A 154 7.46 -11.74 3.02
C SER A 154 6.23 -11.21 3.76
N VAL A 155 6.32 -11.09 5.08
CA VAL A 155 5.27 -10.47 5.89
C VAL A 155 5.87 -9.34 6.72
N GLY A 156 5.42 -8.12 6.48
CA GLY A 156 5.75 -6.95 7.30
C GLY A 156 4.90 -6.93 8.57
N VAL A 157 5.54 -6.90 9.73
CA VAL A 157 4.89 -6.68 11.03
C VAL A 157 5.30 -5.31 11.52
N GLN A 158 4.36 -4.37 11.53
CA GLN A 158 4.64 -2.96 11.80
C GLN A 158 3.74 -2.43 12.92
N LYS A 159 4.28 -1.60 13.81
CA LYS A 159 3.50 -0.91 14.85
C LYS A 159 2.30 -0.19 14.24
N MET A 160 1.11 -0.35 14.82
CA MET A 160 -0.07 0.43 14.45
C MET A 160 0.11 1.91 14.79
N VAL A 161 -0.34 2.76 13.86
CA VAL A 161 -0.55 4.19 14.09
C VAL A 161 -1.97 4.38 14.60
N ASN A 162 -2.16 5.13 15.68
CA ASN A 162 -3.48 5.43 16.22
C ASN A 162 -4.14 6.56 15.42
N ALA A 163 -4.42 6.28 14.15
CA ALA A 163 -4.71 7.31 13.17
C ALA A 163 -6.02 8.05 13.48
N ARG A 164 -5.97 9.39 13.47
CA ARG A 164 -7.18 10.23 13.37
C ARG A 164 -7.60 10.43 11.91
N ALA A 165 -6.63 10.44 11.00
CA ALA A 165 -6.84 10.49 9.57
C ALA A 165 -5.73 9.70 8.88
N ALA A 166 -6.04 9.08 7.75
CA ALA A 166 -5.09 8.33 6.95
C ALA A 166 -5.52 8.34 5.49
N GLY A 167 -4.58 8.01 4.60
CA GLY A 167 -4.88 7.96 3.19
C GLY A 167 -3.66 7.71 2.32
N VAL A 168 -3.76 8.13 1.07
CA VAL A 168 -2.75 7.94 0.04
C VAL A 168 -2.31 9.29 -0.52
N MET A 169 -1.10 9.36 -1.05
CA MET A 169 -0.64 10.50 -1.81
C MET A 169 0.26 10.06 -2.96
N PHE A 170 0.08 10.73 -4.09
CA PHE A 170 0.86 10.51 -5.30
C PHE A 170 1.77 11.70 -5.53
N THR A 171 3.05 11.45 -5.81
CA THR A 171 4.00 12.51 -6.18
C THR A 171 3.88 12.91 -7.65
N LEU A 172 2.75 12.64 -8.28
CA LEU A 172 2.31 13.22 -9.53
C LEU A 172 0.79 13.25 -9.52
N ASN A 173 0.18 13.99 -10.44
CA ASN A 173 -1.27 13.90 -10.63
C ASN A 173 -1.61 12.63 -11.43
N PRO A 174 -2.31 11.64 -10.83
CA PRO A 174 -2.57 10.36 -11.49
C PRO A 174 -3.58 10.46 -12.65
N ILE A 175 -4.29 11.57 -12.78
CA ILE A 175 -5.28 11.78 -13.86
C ILE A 175 -4.60 12.23 -15.15
N ASN A 176 -3.57 13.09 -15.06
CA ASN A 176 -2.96 13.74 -16.21
C ASN A 176 -1.43 13.58 -16.31
N GLY A 177 -0.80 12.96 -15.31
CA GLY A 177 0.65 12.74 -15.26
C GLY A 177 1.48 13.97 -14.89
N ASP A 178 0.86 15.03 -14.36
CA ASP A 178 1.59 16.25 -13.99
C ASP A 178 2.50 16.01 -12.76
N ILE A 179 3.80 15.94 -13.02
CA ILE A 179 4.84 15.72 -12.01
C ILE A 179 5.12 16.93 -11.12
N SER A 180 4.57 18.11 -11.44
CA SER A 180 4.70 19.30 -10.60
C SER A 180 3.77 19.28 -9.38
N LYS A 181 2.82 18.34 -9.35
CA LYS A 181 1.77 18.26 -8.33
C LYS A 181 1.98 17.07 -7.40
N VAL A 182 1.49 17.22 -6.17
CA VAL A 182 1.19 16.12 -5.26
C VAL A 182 -0.32 16.06 -5.14
N VAL A 183 -0.89 14.87 -5.30
CA VAL A 183 -2.31 14.62 -5.04
C VAL A 183 -2.41 13.85 -3.74
N ILE A 184 -3.12 14.41 -2.77
CA ILE A 184 -3.32 13.83 -1.44
C ILE A 184 -4.79 13.46 -1.32
N GLU A 185 -5.05 12.22 -0.95
CA GLU A 185 -6.38 11.72 -0.65
C GLU A 185 -6.41 11.19 0.78
N GLY A 186 -7.43 11.56 1.56
CA GLY A 186 -7.52 11.20 2.97
C GLY A 186 -8.94 11.01 3.48
N SER A 187 -9.09 10.15 4.49
CA SER A 187 -10.33 9.99 5.24
C SER A 187 -10.06 9.89 6.75
N TRP A 188 -11.15 9.88 7.53
CA TRP A 188 -11.10 9.71 8.97
C TRP A 188 -10.70 8.26 9.36
N GLY A 189 -9.99 8.14 10.48
CA GLY A 189 -9.60 6.85 11.06
C GLY A 189 -8.45 6.16 10.31
N LEU A 190 -8.47 4.83 10.31
CA LEU A 190 -7.49 3.96 9.65
C LEU A 190 -7.66 4.02 8.13
N GLY A 191 -6.54 3.90 7.41
CA GLY A 191 -6.48 4.07 5.95
C GLY A 191 -7.20 2.98 5.13
N GLU A 192 -7.67 1.91 5.77
CA GLU A 192 -8.36 0.80 5.12
C GLU A 192 -9.57 1.27 4.30
N THR A 193 -10.33 2.25 4.79
CA THR A 193 -11.51 2.78 4.09
C THR A 193 -11.18 3.44 2.76
N VAL A 194 -10.01 4.10 2.68
CA VAL A 194 -9.51 4.76 1.47
C VAL A 194 -9.01 3.71 0.48
N VAL A 195 -8.17 2.79 0.93
CA VAL A 195 -7.55 1.75 0.07
C VAL A 195 -8.59 0.76 -0.48
N SER A 196 -9.62 0.44 0.30
CA SER A 196 -10.71 -0.46 -0.12
C SER A 196 -11.78 0.23 -0.99
N GLY A 197 -11.76 1.56 -1.09
CA GLY A 197 -12.77 2.33 -1.83
C GLY A 197 -14.15 2.36 -1.16
N MET A 198 -14.24 2.07 0.15
CA MET A 198 -15.50 2.13 0.90
C MET A 198 -16.00 3.56 1.14
N VAL A 199 -15.10 4.54 1.07
CA VAL A 199 -15.41 5.97 1.26
C VAL A 199 -14.85 6.78 0.11
N THR A 200 -15.55 7.84 -0.28
CA THR A 200 -14.98 8.88 -1.14
C THR A 200 -14.13 9.80 -0.26
N PRO A 201 -12.79 9.81 -0.40
CA PRO A 201 -11.93 10.61 0.46
C PRO A 201 -12.01 12.10 0.12
N ASP A 202 -11.49 12.93 1.03
CA ASP A 202 -11.11 14.30 0.66
C ASP A 202 -9.94 14.24 -0.31
N LYS A 203 -9.90 15.17 -1.26
CA LYS A 203 -8.83 15.27 -2.27
C LYS A 203 -8.26 16.68 -2.29
N PHE A 204 -6.93 16.74 -2.26
CA PHE A 204 -6.15 17.96 -2.33
C PHE A 204 -5.11 17.85 -3.43
N VAL A 205 -5.05 18.83 -4.33
CA VAL A 205 -3.99 18.93 -5.35
C VAL A 205 -3.10 20.11 -4.99
N VAL A 206 -1.82 19.84 -4.76
CA VAL A 206 -0.87 20.82 -4.23
C VAL A 206 0.33 20.94 -5.15
N ASP A 207 0.79 22.17 -5.36
CA ASP A 207 2.02 22.43 -6.10
C ASP A 207 3.28 22.11 -5.27
N LYS A 208 4.21 21.33 -5.83
CA LYS A 208 5.45 20.93 -5.14
C LYS A 208 6.40 22.09 -4.84
N VAL A 209 6.36 23.15 -5.66
CA VAL A 209 7.32 24.26 -5.58
C VAL A 209 6.78 25.35 -4.68
N VAL A 210 5.57 25.83 -4.95
CA VAL A 210 4.98 26.95 -4.21
C VAL A 210 4.16 26.54 -2.99
N PHE A 211 3.90 25.23 -2.80
CA PHE A 211 3.08 24.70 -1.70
C PHE A 211 1.66 25.29 -1.65
N GLU A 212 1.15 25.71 -2.81
CA GLU A 212 -0.21 26.23 -2.97
C GLU A 212 -1.18 25.08 -3.26
N ILE A 213 -2.31 25.07 -2.55
CA ILE A 213 -3.38 24.10 -2.75
C ILE A 213 -4.24 24.59 -3.91
N SER A 214 -4.06 24.01 -5.10
CA SER A 214 -4.77 24.40 -6.32
C SER A 214 -6.19 23.85 -6.43
N GLU A 215 -6.47 22.71 -5.79
CA GLU A 215 -7.79 22.07 -5.77
C GLU A 215 -8.05 21.51 -4.38
N ARG A 216 -9.27 21.74 -3.87
CA ARG A 216 -9.78 21.20 -2.62
C ARG A 216 -11.17 20.63 -2.86
N THR A 217 -11.28 19.32 -2.71
CA THR A 217 -12.57 18.60 -2.82
C THR A 217 -12.82 17.92 -1.49
N ILE A 218 -13.78 18.43 -0.72
CA ILE A 218 -14.19 17.83 0.55
C ILE A 218 -15.39 16.93 0.28
N SER A 219 -15.23 15.64 0.58
CA SER A 219 -16.23 14.63 0.32
C SER A 219 -16.95 14.24 1.62
N PRO A 220 -18.25 13.87 1.56
CA PRO A 220 -18.96 13.36 2.72
C PRO A 220 -18.40 12.00 3.13
N LYS A 221 -17.54 11.99 4.14
CA LYS A 221 -16.90 10.77 4.67
C LYS A 221 -17.85 10.12 5.67
N THR A 222 -18.77 9.29 5.18
CA THR A 222 -19.85 8.70 5.99
C THR A 222 -19.39 7.57 6.91
N ILE A 223 -18.27 6.91 6.60
CA ILE A 223 -17.74 5.75 7.32
C ILE A 223 -16.28 6.01 7.68
N GLU A 224 -15.90 5.65 8.91
CA GLU A 224 -14.50 5.58 9.35
C GLU A 224 -14.16 4.18 9.87
N CYS A 225 -12.90 3.77 9.70
CA CYS A 225 -12.38 2.53 10.27
C CYS A 225 -11.64 2.87 11.56
N VAL A 226 -12.06 2.26 12.67
CA VAL A 226 -11.51 2.52 14.01
C VAL A 226 -11.28 1.23 14.76
N TYR A 227 -10.42 1.29 15.76
CA TYR A 227 -10.28 0.21 16.72
C TYR A 227 -11.28 0.37 17.87
N ASP A 228 -12.04 -0.69 18.10
CA ASP A 228 -12.91 -0.90 19.24
C ASP A 228 -12.32 -1.99 20.15
N ALA A 229 -12.29 -1.76 21.46
CA ALA A 229 -11.65 -2.67 22.40
C ALA A 229 -12.36 -4.03 22.52
N GLU A 230 -13.67 -4.10 22.25
CA GLU A 230 -14.47 -5.32 22.34
C GLU A 230 -14.56 -6.04 20.98
N LYS A 231 -14.69 -5.27 19.90
CA LYS A 231 -14.98 -5.80 18.56
C LYS A 231 -13.76 -5.84 17.62
N GLY A 232 -12.64 -5.26 18.03
CA GLY A 232 -11.47 -5.11 17.19
C GLY A 232 -11.64 -3.98 16.17
N VAL A 233 -11.07 -4.15 14.98
CA VAL A 233 -11.18 -3.16 13.91
C VAL A 233 -12.57 -3.21 13.29
N ILE A 234 -13.29 -2.08 13.34
CA ILE A 234 -14.67 -1.97 12.87
C ILE A 234 -14.86 -0.74 11.98
N HIS A 235 -15.87 -0.82 11.11
CA HIS A 235 -16.41 0.32 10.39
C HIS A 235 -17.56 0.93 11.18
N CYS A 236 -17.47 2.22 11.48
CA CYS A 236 -18.54 2.97 12.14
C CYS A 236 -18.96 4.19 11.32
N GLU A 237 -20.20 4.62 11.52
CA GLU A 237 -20.72 5.84 10.89
C GLU A 237 -20.05 7.07 11.52
N VAL A 238 -19.59 7.97 10.66
CA VAL A 238 -19.01 9.25 11.08
C VAL A 238 -20.15 10.19 11.48
N PRO A 239 -20.07 10.89 12.64
CA PRO A 239 -21.06 11.90 13.02
C PRO A 239 -21.29 12.95 11.93
N GLN A 240 -22.55 13.35 11.70
CA GLN A 240 -22.95 14.22 10.56
C GLN A 240 -22.16 15.54 10.48
N ASP A 241 -21.80 16.12 11.61
CA ASP A 241 -20.98 17.34 11.73
C ASP A 241 -19.54 17.14 11.24
N ARG A 242 -19.01 15.92 11.32
CA ARG A 242 -17.66 15.56 10.85
C ARG A 242 -17.62 15.10 9.39
N GLN A 243 -18.74 14.66 8.81
CA GLN A 243 -18.75 14.05 7.46
C GLN A 243 -18.25 15.01 6.38
N SER A 244 -18.68 16.28 6.44
CA SER A 244 -18.34 17.33 5.46
C SER A 244 -17.22 18.25 5.92
N THR A 245 -16.50 17.88 6.97
CA THR A 245 -15.33 18.61 7.48
C THR A 245 -14.06 18.00 6.87
N PRO A 246 -13.04 18.81 6.50
CA PRO A 246 -11.77 18.27 6.03
C PRO A 246 -11.11 17.37 7.09
N CYS A 247 -10.61 16.20 6.68
CA CYS A 247 -9.93 15.26 7.58
C CYS A 247 -8.57 15.75 8.09
N ILE A 248 -7.94 16.65 7.34
CA ILE A 248 -6.60 17.22 7.61
C ILE A 248 -6.60 18.72 7.34
N ASP A 249 -5.75 19.44 8.05
CA ASP A 249 -5.61 20.89 7.90
C ASP A 249 -4.53 21.31 6.89
N ASP A 250 -4.44 22.61 6.61
CA ASP A 250 -3.51 23.16 5.62
C ASP A 250 -2.03 23.03 6.02
N GLN A 251 -1.70 22.97 7.32
CA GLN A 251 -0.33 22.75 7.78
C GLN A 251 0.09 21.31 7.54
N GLU A 252 -0.82 20.37 7.80
CA GLU A 252 -0.63 18.95 7.57
C GLU A 252 -0.52 18.61 6.09
N ILE A 253 -1.35 19.23 5.24
CA ILE A 253 -1.25 19.12 3.78
C ILE A 253 0.15 19.53 3.31
N LYS A 254 0.66 20.68 3.76
CA LYS A 254 1.98 21.18 3.35
C LYS A 254 3.11 20.29 3.84
N GLU A 255 2.99 19.76 5.06
CA GLU A 255 3.98 18.85 5.62
C GLU A 255 3.99 17.50 4.89
N LEU A 256 2.82 16.97 4.52
CA LEU A 256 2.71 15.79 3.67
C LEU A 256 3.41 16.02 2.32
N VAL A 257 3.22 17.17 1.67
CA VAL A 257 3.94 17.52 0.43
C VAL A 257 5.45 17.57 0.64
N ARG A 258 5.91 18.13 1.77
CA ARG A 258 7.34 18.17 2.11
C ARG A 258 7.91 16.76 2.24
N ILE A 259 7.22 15.87 2.94
CA ILE A 259 7.61 14.46 3.10
C ILE A 259 7.56 13.71 1.76
N ALA A 260 6.51 13.92 0.97
CA ALA A 260 6.35 13.32 -0.36
C ALA A 260 7.52 13.64 -1.29
N ARG A 261 7.97 14.91 -1.30
CA ARG A 261 9.16 15.34 -2.05
C ARG A 261 10.43 14.65 -1.56
N GLN A 262 10.62 14.53 -0.24
CA GLN A 262 11.78 13.83 0.32
C GLN A 262 11.81 12.34 -0.06
N ILE A 263 10.64 11.70 -0.10
CA ILE A 263 10.51 10.31 -0.52
C ILE A 263 10.82 10.18 -2.03
N GLU A 264 10.22 11.03 -2.86
CA GLU A 264 10.48 11.05 -4.31
C GLU A 264 11.97 11.30 -4.62
N ASP A 265 12.60 12.27 -3.97
CA ASP A 265 14.03 12.57 -4.12
C ASP A 265 14.90 11.38 -3.68
N HIS A 266 14.48 10.66 -2.63
CA HIS A 266 15.20 9.47 -2.13
C HIS A 266 15.15 8.30 -3.11
N TYR A 267 14.00 8.07 -3.77
CA TYR A 267 13.82 6.95 -4.71
C TYR A 267 14.12 7.31 -6.16
N GLY A 268 14.16 8.60 -6.51
CA GLY A 268 14.46 9.10 -7.86
C GLY A 268 13.33 8.89 -8.88
N SER A 269 12.13 8.54 -8.44
CA SER A 269 10.97 8.31 -9.30
C SER A 269 9.67 8.68 -8.59
N PRO A 270 8.58 8.99 -9.33
CA PRO A 270 7.29 9.27 -8.71
C PRO A 270 6.80 8.10 -7.86
N GLN A 271 6.16 8.42 -6.74
CA GLN A 271 5.75 7.46 -5.72
C GLN A 271 4.25 7.53 -5.46
N ASP A 272 3.70 6.38 -5.10
CA ASP A 272 2.41 6.16 -4.45
C ASP A 272 2.70 5.83 -2.97
N ILE A 273 2.22 6.67 -2.07
CA ILE A 273 2.63 6.71 -0.67
C ILE A 273 1.39 6.63 0.23
N GLU A 274 1.37 5.65 1.13
CA GLU A 274 0.38 5.59 2.20
C GLU A 274 0.88 6.36 3.43
N TRP A 275 0.00 7.17 4.02
CA TRP A 275 0.29 7.99 5.18
C TRP A 275 -0.81 7.86 6.25
N ALA A 276 -0.42 8.12 7.49
CA ALA A 276 -1.33 8.19 8.63
C ALA A 276 -0.92 9.34 9.56
N ILE A 277 -1.91 10.06 10.06
CA ILE A 277 -1.73 11.09 11.08
C ILE A 277 -2.21 10.54 12.41
N ASP A 278 -1.27 10.36 13.32
CA ASP A 278 -1.50 9.87 14.66
C ASP A 278 -2.22 10.91 15.54
N ARG A 279 -3.07 10.45 16.45
CA ARG A 279 -3.80 11.33 17.38
C ARG A 279 -3.07 11.60 18.69
N ASP A 280 -2.08 10.77 19.03
CA ASP A 280 -1.38 10.79 20.32
C ASP A 280 -0.11 11.67 20.29
N PHE A 281 0.38 11.99 19.09
CA PHE A 281 1.55 12.88 18.90
C PHE A 281 1.13 14.29 18.48
N PRO A 282 1.93 15.33 18.80
CA PRO A 282 1.72 16.67 18.29
C PRO A 282 2.15 16.78 16.82
N PHE A 283 1.65 17.79 16.11
CA PHE A 283 2.18 18.18 14.80
C PHE A 283 3.55 18.89 14.97
N PRO A 284 4.54 18.62 14.09
CA PRO A 284 4.51 17.72 12.93
C PRO A 284 4.92 16.27 13.24
N GLU A 285 5.18 15.93 14.51
CA GLU A 285 5.60 14.59 14.97
C GLU A 285 4.63 13.46 14.64
N ASN A 286 3.36 13.79 14.48
CA ASN A 286 2.26 12.85 14.30
C ASN A 286 2.09 12.29 12.88
N ILE A 287 2.86 12.75 11.89
CA ILE A 287 2.74 12.26 10.51
C ILE A 287 3.69 11.08 10.30
N PHE A 288 3.11 9.93 9.96
CA PHE A 288 3.82 8.68 9.67
C PHE A 288 3.58 8.24 8.24
N ILE A 289 4.62 7.71 7.62
CA ILE A 289 4.57 7.06 6.31
C ILE A 289 4.56 5.55 6.55
N VAL A 290 3.49 4.89 6.09
CA VAL A 290 3.28 3.46 6.36
C VAL A 290 3.67 2.59 5.18
N GLN A 291 3.61 3.13 3.95
CA GLN A 291 4.07 2.46 2.74
C GLN A 291 4.52 3.48 1.68
N SER A 292 5.46 3.09 0.84
CA SER A 292 5.83 3.82 -0.38
C SER A 292 6.17 2.82 -1.46
N ARG A 293 5.65 3.03 -2.66
CA ARG A 293 5.97 2.23 -3.85
C ARG A 293 6.08 3.13 -5.09
N PRO A 294 6.81 2.71 -6.14
CA PRO A 294 6.83 3.44 -7.40
C PRO A 294 5.43 3.58 -8.01
N GLU A 295 5.10 4.76 -8.53
CA GLU A 295 3.91 4.95 -9.35
C GLU A 295 4.16 4.34 -10.73
N THR A 296 3.35 3.36 -11.14
CA THR A 296 3.60 2.54 -12.33
C THR A 296 2.80 2.95 -13.58
N VAL A 297 1.70 3.70 -13.45
CA VAL A 297 0.80 4.01 -14.59
C VAL A 297 1.43 5.03 -15.52
N TRP A 298 2.01 6.11 -14.98
CA TRP A 298 2.61 7.18 -15.78
C TRP A 298 4.10 7.01 -15.98
N SER A 299 4.82 6.34 -15.07
CA SER A 299 6.24 6.02 -15.26
C SER A 299 6.49 5.13 -16.48
N GLN A 300 5.51 4.32 -16.89
CA GLN A 300 5.57 3.46 -18.07
C GLN A 300 5.19 4.14 -19.39
N ARG A 301 4.49 5.28 -19.34
CA ARG A 301 4.19 6.05 -20.54
C ARG A 301 5.47 6.76 -20.96
N SER A 302 6.14 6.22 -21.98
CA SER A 302 7.33 6.82 -22.59
C SER A 302 7.09 8.33 -22.77
N LYS A 303 7.91 9.17 -22.13
CA LYS A 303 7.92 10.61 -22.36
C LYS A 303 8.38 10.85 -23.81
N GLY A 304 7.43 10.84 -24.74
CA GLY A 304 7.63 11.45 -26.05
C GLY A 304 8.00 12.92 -25.83
N PRO A 305 8.82 13.53 -26.71
CA PRO A 305 9.16 14.93 -26.56
C PRO A 305 7.87 15.76 -26.52
N VAL A 306 7.77 16.68 -25.56
CA VAL A 306 6.64 17.63 -25.44
C VAL A 306 6.47 18.45 -26.73
N LEU A 307 7.53 18.58 -27.52
CA LEU A 307 7.58 19.26 -28.82
C LEU A 307 7.10 18.38 -29.99
N GLY A 308 6.66 17.14 -29.74
CA GLY A 308 6.47 16.14 -30.78
C GLY A 308 7.80 15.81 -31.49
N LYS A 309 7.74 15.29 -32.72
CA LYS A 309 8.93 15.04 -33.56
C LYS A 309 9.58 16.33 -34.09
N LYS A 310 9.04 17.51 -33.76
CA LYS A 310 9.49 18.78 -34.31
C LYS A 310 10.60 19.38 -33.46
N THR A 311 11.64 19.83 -34.12
CA THR A 311 12.71 20.63 -33.53
C THR A 311 12.20 22.01 -33.12
N GLY A 312 12.87 22.67 -32.16
CA GLY A 312 12.50 24.03 -31.75
C GLY A 312 12.50 25.05 -32.92
N TYR A 313 13.30 24.80 -33.95
CA TYR A 313 13.33 25.58 -35.18
C TYR A 313 12.04 25.42 -36.01
N GLU A 314 11.51 24.21 -36.13
CA GLU A 314 10.28 23.94 -36.90
C GLU A 314 9.05 24.58 -36.27
N LEU A 315 8.99 24.63 -34.93
CA LEU A 315 7.92 25.31 -34.20
C LEU A 315 7.98 26.83 -34.36
N LEU A 316 9.19 27.42 -34.28
CA LEU A 316 9.40 28.84 -34.53
C LEU A 316 9.04 29.24 -35.98
N MET A 317 9.34 28.38 -36.96
CA MET A 317 8.97 28.61 -38.35
C MET A 317 7.46 28.51 -38.58
N GLU A 318 6.78 27.55 -37.95
CA GLU A 318 5.32 27.44 -38.02
C GLU A 318 4.61 28.66 -37.45
N GLU A 319 5.14 29.21 -36.35
CA GLU A 319 4.59 30.41 -35.72
C GLU A 319 4.87 31.68 -36.54
N ALA A 320 6.04 31.77 -37.18
CA ALA A 320 6.39 32.84 -38.11
C ALA A 320 5.57 32.82 -39.41
N LEU A 321 5.14 31.63 -39.86
CA LEU A 321 4.34 31.44 -41.08
C LEU A 321 2.82 31.62 -40.85
N LYS A 322 2.36 31.72 -39.60
CA LYS A 322 0.97 32.10 -39.29
C LYS A 322 0.73 33.56 -39.67
N THR A 323 0.24 33.78 -40.88
CA THR A 323 -0.21 35.09 -41.36
C THR A 323 -1.33 35.60 -40.47
N ARG A 324 -1.03 36.61 -39.63
CA ARG A 324 -2.06 37.39 -38.95
C ARG A 324 -2.86 38.13 -40.02
N LYS A 325 -4.11 37.72 -40.25
CA LYS A 325 -5.08 38.56 -40.97
C LYS A 325 -5.31 39.82 -40.15
N VAL A 326 -4.64 40.91 -40.53
CA VAL A 326 -5.00 42.25 -40.08
C VAL A 326 -6.34 42.56 -40.72
N ARG A 327 -7.41 42.60 -39.91
CA ARG A 327 -8.67 43.22 -40.33
C ARG A 327 -8.45 44.72 -40.35
N LEU A 328 -8.40 45.29 -41.55
CA LEU A 328 -8.68 46.72 -41.77
C LEU A 328 -10.16 46.98 -41.51
#